data_AF-A0A928F328-F1
#
_entry.id   AF-A0A928F328-F1
#
_cell.length_a   1.000
_cell.length_b   1.000
_cell.length_c   1.000
_cell.angle_alpha   90.00
_cell.angle_beta   90.00
_cell.angle_gamma   90.00
#
_symmetry.space_group_name_H-M   'P 1'
#
loop_
_entity.id
_entity.type
_entity.pdbx_description
1 polymer ?
#
loop_
_entity_poly.entity_id
_entity_poly.type
_entity_poly.pdbx_seq_one_letter_code
_entity_poly.pdbx_strand_id
1 'polypeptide(L)' 'MPHISVKMIEGRSEEQKKALADALEKALSETLGCSTQWVTLSIEDYNGEEWQEVFKKEVTDNEKNLYKKPQYDPKILL' A
#
# COMPACT_ATOMS: atom_id res chain seq x y z
N MET A 1 9.47 14.26 -4.82
CA MET A 1 8.88 14.04 -3.50
C MET A 1 7.87 12.91 -3.63
N PRO A 2 8.32 11.65 -3.52
CA PRO A 2 7.42 10.51 -3.68
C PRO A 2 6.49 10.37 -2.47
N HIS A 3 5.27 9.92 -2.74
CA HIS A 3 4.31 9.52 -1.71
C HIS A 3 3.88 8.07 -1.96
N ILE A 4 3.77 7.26 -0.90
CA ILE A 4 3.22 5.90 -0.96
C ILE A 4 2.10 5.72 0.06
N SER A 5 0.93 5.28 -0.39
CA SER A 5 -0.19 4.89 0.46
C SER A 5 -0.29 3.37 0.45
N VAL A 6 -0.11 2.76 1.63
CA VAL A 6 -0.32 1.33 1.84
C VAL A 6 -1.72 1.14 2.39
N LYS A 7 -2.58 0.52 1.59
CA LYS A 7 -3.90 0.06 2.03
C LYS A 7 -3.81 -1.45 2.25
N MET A 8 -4.34 -1.95 3.36
CA MET A 8 -4.28 -3.38 3.68
C MET A 8 -5.43 -3.84 4.57
N ILE A 9 -5.62 -5.16 4.64
CA ILE A 9 -6.52 -5.76 5.62
C ILE A 9 -5.96 -5.60 7.03
N GLU A 10 -6.83 -5.29 7.97
CA GLU A 10 -6.50 -5.16 9.39
C GLU A 10 -5.81 -6.41 10.00
N GLY A 11 -5.22 -6.24 11.18
CA GLY A 11 -4.63 -7.33 11.97
C GLY A 11 -3.10 -7.34 12.07
N ARG A 12 -2.42 -6.26 11.65
CA ARG A 12 -0.96 -6.10 11.84
C ARG A 12 -0.69 -5.14 13.00
N SER A 13 0.35 -5.41 13.76
CA SER A 13 0.70 -4.58 14.91
C SER A 13 1.33 -3.25 14.48
N GLU A 14 1.31 -2.26 15.37
CA GLU A 14 1.95 -0.97 15.13
C GLU A 14 3.47 -1.09 14.90
N GLU A 15 4.14 -2.05 15.54
CA GLU A 15 5.55 -2.35 15.32
C GLU A 15 5.80 -2.84 13.88
N GLN A 16 4.91 -3.71 13.35
CA GLN A 16 5.00 -4.18 11.97
C GLN A 16 4.80 -3.03 10.98
N LYS A 17 3.85 -2.12 11.25
CA LYS A 17 3.60 -0.95 10.41
C LYS A 17 4.77 0.02 10.39
N LYS A 18 5.40 0.28 11.56
CA LYS A 18 6.62 1.10 11.65
C LYS A 18 7.79 0.48 10.89
N ALA A 19 8.01 -0.83 11.06
CA ALA A 19 9.05 -1.52 10.32
C ALA A 19 8.81 -1.50 8.79
N LEU A 20 7.54 -1.61 8.36
CA LEU A 20 7.18 -1.47 6.95
C LEU A 20 7.45 -0.05 6.43
N ALA A 21 7.09 0.97 7.18
CA ALA A 21 7.34 2.37 6.84
C ALA A 21 8.83 2.64 6.58
N ASP A 22 9.69 2.23 7.51
CA ASP A 22 11.15 2.37 7.40
C ASP A 22 11.71 1.63 6.18
N ALA A 23 11.18 0.44 5.87
CA ALA A 23 11.61 -0.36 4.74
C ALA A 23 11.23 0.30 3.40
N LEU A 24 10.00 0.82 3.29
CA LEU A 24 9.52 1.49 2.08
C LEU A 24 10.22 2.82 1.83
N GLU A 25 10.48 3.59 2.87
CA GLU A 25 11.24 4.84 2.79
C GLU A 25 12.63 4.60 2.18
N LYS A 26 13.36 3.61 2.72
CA LYS A 26 14.68 3.21 2.22
C LYS A 26 14.61 2.73 0.78
N ALA A 27 13.66 1.86 0.45
CA ALA A 27 13.49 1.34 -0.90
C ALA A 27 13.23 2.47 -1.92
N LEU A 28 12.37 3.44 -1.61
CA LEU A 28 12.11 4.60 -2.47
C LEU A 28 13.35 5.48 -2.61
N SER A 29 14.05 5.76 -1.51
CA SER A 29 15.28 6.54 -1.51
C SER A 29 16.35 5.90 -2.40
N GLU A 30 16.57 4.59 -2.26
CA GLU A 30 17.58 3.83 -3.02
C GLU A 30 17.23 3.71 -4.51
N THR A 31 15.96 3.48 -4.85
CA THR A 31 15.54 3.25 -6.23
C THR A 31 15.35 4.53 -7.04
N LEU A 32 14.90 5.62 -6.40
CA LEU A 32 14.62 6.90 -7.06
C LEU A 32 15.76 7.92 -6.88
N GLY A 33 16.76 7.61 -6.06
CA GLY A 33 17.90 8.50 -5.79
C GLY A 33 17.52 9.78 -5.04
N CYS A 34 16.40 9.77 -4.31
CA CYS A 34 15.93 10.92 -3.54
C CYS A 34 16.22 10.77 -2.04
N SER A 35 16.52 11.88 -1.36
CA SER A 35 16.68 11.87 0.10
C SER A 35 15.37 11.46 0.79
N THR A 36 15.48 10.67 1.86
CA THR A 36 14.37 10.18 2.68
C THR A 36 13.45 11.28 3.20
N GLN A 37 13.98 12.48 3.49
CA GLN A 37 13.19 13.64 3.92
C GLN A 37 12.06 14.06 2.94
N TRP A 38 12.17 13.66 1.68
CA TRP A 38 11.18 13.97 0.63
C TRP A 38 10.17 12.84 0.40
N VAL A 39 10.31 11.73 1.12
CA VAL A 39 9.41 10.58 1.06
C VAL A 39 8.33 10.78 2.11
N THR A 40 7.08 10.56 1.72
CA THR A 40 5.96 10.53 2.65
C THR A 40 5.20 9.22 2.49
N LEU A 41 4.66 8.67 3.56
CA LEU A 41 3.90 7.43 3.51
C LEU A 41 2.71 7.41 4.47
N SER A 42 1.65 6.71 4.08
CA SER A 42 0.51 6.41 4.94
C SER A 42 0.23 4.90 4.94
N ILE A 43 -0.30 4.39 6.05
CA ILE A 43 -0.74 3.00 6.19
C ILE A 43 -2.17 3.03 6.74
N GLU A 44 -3.09 2.41 6.01
CA GLU A 44 -4.53 2.38 6.32
C GLU A 44 -5.00 0.92 6.39
N ASP A 45 -5.68 0.58 7.47
CA ASP A 45 -6.31 -0.73 7.67
C ASP A 45 -7.78 -0.68 7.24
N TYR A 46 -8.24 -1.75 6.62
CA TYR A 46 -9.62 -1.94 6.20
C TYR A 46 -10.09 -3.34 6.61
N ASN A 47 -11.38 -3.48 6.90
CA ASN A 47 -11.99 -4.80 7.03
C ASN A 47 -12.29 -5.42 5.65
N GLY A 48 -12.77 -6.67 5.62
CA GLY A 48 -13.03 -7.41 4.37
C GLY A 48 -14.11 -6.78 3.47
N GLU A 49 -15.11 -6.12 4.06
CA GLU A 49 -16.17 -5.43 3.33
C GLU A 49 -15.64 -4.12 2.71
N GLU A 50 -14.96 -3.29 3.51
CA GLU A 50 -14.34 -2.03 3.06
C GLU A 50 -13.30 -2.27 1.96
N TRP A 51 -12.60 -3.40 2.02
CA TRP A 51 -11.60 -3.77 1.03
C TRP A 51 -12.17 -3.95 -0.37
N GLN A 52 -13.45 -4.31 -0.51
CA GLN A 52 -14.07 -4.45 -1.83
C GLN A 52 -14.05 -3.12 -2.59
N GLU A 53 -14.37 -2.02 -1.91
CA GLU A 53 -14.37 -0.68 -2.48
C GLU A 53 -12.94 -0.19 -2.76
N VAL A 54 -12.00 -0.46 -1.84
CA VAL A 54 -10.57 -0.16 -2.04
C VAL A 54 -10.04 -0.91 -3.27
N PHE A 55 -10.30 -2.20 -3.38
CA PHE A 55 -9.81 -3.03 -4.48
C PHE A 55 -10.41 -2.58 -5.82
N LYS A 56 -11.70 -2.26 -5.85
CA LYS A 56 -12.34 -1.70 -7.05
C LYS A 56 -11.63 -0.42 -7.48
N LYS A 57 -11.49 0.56 -6.59
CA LYS A 57 -10.93 1.87 -6.91
C LYS A 57 -9.43 1.83 -7.25
N GLU A 58 -8.64 1.16 -6.41
CA GLU A 58 -7.17 1.24 -6.46
C GLU A 58 -6.53 0.16 -7.33
N VAL A 59 -7.27 -0.92 -7.66
CA VAL A 59 -6.75 -2.05 -8.44
C VAL A 59 -7.51 -2.21 -9.75
N THR A 60 -8.85 -2.30 -9.71
CA THR A 60 -9.65 -2.57 -10.91
C THR A 60 -9.75 -1.34 -11.80
N ASP A 61 -10.16 -0.19 -11.25
CA ASP A 61 -10.38 1.06 -11.98
C ASP A 61 -9.05 1.79 -12.29
N ASN A 62 -7.98 1.45 -11.57
CA ASN A 62 -6.66 2.08 -11.68
C ASN A 62 -5.65 1.24 -12.49
N GLU A 63 -6.12 0.34 -13.37
CA GLU A 63 -5.27 -0.62 -14.09
C GLU A 63 -4.07 0.03 -14.79
N LYS A 64 -4.23 1.25 -15.34
CA LYS A 64 -3.16 1.97 -16.05
C LYS A 64 -1.95 2.32 -15.18
N ASN A 65 -2.15 2.48 -13.88
CA ASN A 65 -1.09 2.82 -12.92
C ASN A 65 -0.64 1.60 -12.11
N LEU A 66 -1.13 0.40 -12.46
CA LEU A 66 -0.85 -0.83 -11.73
C LEU A 66 0.37 -1.54 -12.32
N TYR A 67 1.51 -1.42 -11.65
CA TYR A 67 2.75 -2.09 -12.06
C TYR A 67 2.81 -3.58 -11.65
N LYS A 68 1.88 -4.05 -10.81
CA LYS A 68 1.75 -5.46 -10.39
C LYS A 68 0.28 -5.86 -10.29
N LYS A 69 -0.16 -6.81 -11.13
CA LYS A 69 -1.54 -7.30 -11.14
C LYS A 69 -1.84 -8.23 -9.96
N PRO A 70 -3.07 -8.21 -9.41
CA PRO A 70 -3.50 -9.17 -8.39
C PRO A 70 -3.55 -10.58 -8.98
N GLN A 71 -3.30 -11.58 -8.12
CA GLN A 71 -3.43 -13.01 -8.45
C GLN A 71 -4.53 -13.67 -7.59
N TYR A 72 -5.46 -12.86 -7.09
CA TYR A 72 -6.55 -13.26 -6.20
C TYR A 72 -7.80 -12.45 -6.51
N ASP A 73 -8.97 -12.98 -6.11
CA ASP A 73 -10.25 -12.26 -6.14
C ASP A 73 -10.51 -11.69 -4.72
N PRO A 74 -10.77 -10.38 -4.55
CA PRO A 74 -11.04 -9.79 -3.23
C PRO A 74 -12.27 -10.40 -2.53
N LYS A 75 -13.17 -11.07 -3.26
CA LYS A 75 -14.38 -11.70 -2.69
C LYS A 75 -14.09 -12.86 -1.73
N ILE A 76 -12.86 -13.36 -1.67
CA ILE A 76 -12.44 -14.37 -0.68
C ILE A 76 -12.51 -13.85 0.77
N LEU A 77 -12.68 -12.53 0.95
CA LEU A 77 -12.73 -11.86 2.25
C LEU A 77 -14.17 -11.63 2.75
N LEU A 78 -15.17 -12.04 1.97
CA LEU A 78 -16.61 -12.00 2.30
C LEU A 78 -17.08 -13.37 2.77
#